data_AF-A0A2N1ZBN4-F1
#
_entry.id   AF-A0A2N1ZBN4-F1
#
_cell.length_a   1.000
_cell.length_b   1.000
_cell.length_c   1.000
_cell.angle_alpha   90.00
_cell.angle_beta   90.00
_cell.angle_gamma   90.00
#
_symmetry.space_group_name_H-M   'P 1'
#
loop_
_entity.id
_entity.type
_entity.pdbx_description
1 polymer ?
#
loop_
_entity_poly.entity_id
_entity_poly.type
_entity_poly.pdbx_seq_one_letter_code
_entity_poly.pdbx_strand_id
1 'polypeptide(L)'
;MKIALLILSMVVFWSCAVASYIVWGYGWKASADIDQYLHKTAESAAYGHHSDHVTLEVTSTIEKDQAVAVLYDKYGKDYWACYVRTPDFRFGWMVCTDLTAY
;
A
#
# COMPACT_ATOMS: atom_id res chain seq x y z
N MET A 1 -7.94 15.25 39.46
CA MET A 1 -7.88 16.05 38.22
C MET A 1 -6.61 15.84 37.41
N LYS A 2 -5.40 15.93 37.99
CA LYS A 2 -4.13 15.78 37.24
C LYS A 2 -3.92 14.41 36.57
N ILE A 3 -4.33 13.32 37.23
CA ILE A 3 -4.18 11.95 36.70
C ILE A 3 -5.07 11.71 35.47
N ALA A 4 -6.32 12.18 35.50
CA ALA A 4 -7.24 12.07 34.37
C ALA A 4 -6.72 12.81 33.12
N LEU A 5 -6.08 13.98 33.32
CA LEU A 5 -5.49 14.75 32.23
C LEU A 5 -4.28 14.03 31.59
N LEU A 6 -3.46 13.35 32.40
CA LEU A 6 -2.33 12.55 31.92
C LEU A 6 -2.76 11.31 31.14
N ILE A 7 -3.82 10.63 31.60
CA ILE A 7 -4.37 9.49 30.88
C ILE A 7 -4.94 9.93 29.54
N LEU A 8 -5.70 11.04 29.52
CA LEU A 8 -6.26 11.59 28.29
C LEU A 8 -5.17 11.99 27.29
N SER A 9 -4.10 12.66 27.75
CA SER A 9 -3.00 13.05 26.86
C SER A 9 -2.23 11.85 26.30
N MET A 10 -2.03 10.80 27.10
CA MET A 10 -1.45 9.54 26.61
C MET A 10 -2.34 8.91 25.53
N VAL A 11 -3.65 8.81 25.76
CA VAL A 11 -4.57 8.22 24.79
C VAL A 11 -4.53 8.99 23.48
N VAL A 12 -4.62 10.33 23.52
CA VAL A 12 -4.54 11.18 22.32
C VAL A 12 -3.22 10.99 21.59
N PHE A 13 -2.09 10.98 22.31
CA PHE A 13 -0.77 10.79 21.72
C PHE A 13 -0.64 9.45 20.99
N TRP A 14 -1.04 8.35 21.62
CA TRP A 14 -1.01 7.03 21.00
C TRP A 14 -1.97 6.93 19.81
N SER A 15 -3.12 7.58 19.88
CA SER A 15 -4.09 7.64 18.77
C SER A 15 -3.47 8.34 17.55
N CYS A 16 -2.82 9.49 17.76
CA CYS A 16 -2.12 10.21 16.71
C CYS A 16 -0.95 9.41 16.14
N ALA A 17 -0.18 8.71 16.97
CA ALA A 17 0.92 7.88 16.52
C ALA A 17 0.44 6.70 15.64
N VAL A 18 -0.62 6.01 16.06
CA VAL A 18 -1.23 4.92 15.29
C VAL A 18 -1.84 5.43 13.97
N ALA A 19 -2.56 6.54 14.00
CA ALA A 19 -3.10 7.15 12.78
C ALA A 19 -1.98 7.56 11.82
N SER A 20 -0.91 8.16 12.33
CA SER A 20 0.26 8.53 11.53
C SER A 20 0.92 7.29 10.91
N TYR A 21 1.07 6.21 11.69
CA TYR A 21 1.62 4.95 11.21
C TYR A 21 0.75 4.30 10.13
N ILE A 22 -0.58 4.30 10.27
CA ILE A 22 -1.49 3.76 9.27
C ILE A 22 -1.46 4.60 7.99
N VAL A 23 -1.41 5.92 8.13
CA VAL A 23 -1.40 6.83 6.99
C VAL A 23 -0.05 6.81 6.28
N TRP A 24 1.07 6.73 6.98
CA TRP A 24 2.40 6.85 6.38
C TRP A 24 3.13 5.52 6.19
N GLY A 25 2.67 4.45 6.83
CA GLY A 25 3.29 3.11 6.82
C GLY A 25 4.72 3.09 7.36
N TYR A 26 5.40 1.95 7.19
CA TYR A 26 6.88 1.89 7.19
C TYR A 26 7.46 2.35 5.85
N GLY A 27 6.62 3.02 5.04
CA GLY A 27 6.67 2.83 3.61
C GLY A 27 7.84 3.53 2.95
N TRP A 28 8.65 2.73 2.28
CA TRP A 28 9.68 3.25 1.40
C TRP A 28 9.02 3.84 0.15
N LYS A 29 9.68 4.84 -0.42
CA LYS A 29 9.20 5.56 -1.58
C LYS A 29 9.66 4.84 -2.83
N ALA A 30 8.75 4.71 -3.77
CA ALA A 30 9.01 4.09 -5.06
C ALA A 30 8.33 4.90 -6.16
N SER A 31 8.64 4.56 -7.40
CA SER A 31 7.88 4.98 -8.58
C SER A 31 7.51 3.76 -9.41
N ALA A 32 6.37 3.83 -10.08
CA ALA A 32 5.98 2.82 -11.07
C ALA A 32 6.95 2.87 -12.26
N ASP A 33 7.51 1.72 -12.64
CA ASP A 33 8.44 1.63 -13.78
C ASP A 33 7.72 1.73 -15.14
N ILE A 34 6.44 1.30 -15.16
CA ILE A 34 5.54 1.35 -16.31
C ILE A 34 4.11 1.71 -15.86
N ASP A 35 3.22 1.97 -16.82
CA ASP A 35 1.79 2.10 -16.54
C ASP A 35 1.25 0.78 -15.99
N GLN A 36 0.61 0.82 -14.83
CA GLN A 36 0.21 -0.36 -14.08
C GLN A 36 -1.20 -0.24 -13.51
N TYR A 37 -1.78 -1.38 -13.16
CA TYR A 37 -3.04 -1.44 -12.45
C TYR A 37 -2.81 -1.60 -10.95
N LEU A 38 -3.65 -0.94 -10.17
CA LEU A 38 -3.81 -1.23 -8.75
C LEU A 38 -4.95 -2.23 -8.59
N HIS A 39 -4.69 -3.32 -7.88
CA HIS A 39 -5.61 -4.43 -7.71
C HIS A 39 -6.17 -4.47 -6.28
N LYS A 40 -7.35 -5.05 -6.13
CA LYS A 40 -8.00 -5.21 -4.83
C LYS A 40 -7.28 -6.24 -3.94
N THR A 41 -6.68 -7.25 -4.56
CA THR A 41 -6.00 -8.37 -3.89
C THR A 41 -4.60 -8.60 -4.46
N ALA A 42 -3.72 -9.17 -3.64
CA ALA A 42 -2.35 -9.48 -4.03
C ALA A 42 -2.30 -10.55 -5.14
N GLU A 43 -3.20 -11.52 -5.08
CA GLU A 43 -3.33 -12.58 -6.06
C GLU A 43 -3.82 -12.04 -7.41
N SER A 44 -4.76 -11.09 -7.41
CA SER A 44 -5.21 -10.38 -8.62
C SER A 44 -4.07 -9.59 -9.28
N ALA A 45 -3.23 -8.91 -8.49
CA ALA A 45 -2.05 -8.22 -9.01
C ALA A 45 -1.05 -9.17 -9.68
N ALA A 46 -0.81 -10.34 -9.08
CA ALA A 46 0.15 -11.29 -9.61
C ALA A 46 -0.37 -12.07 -10.84
N TYR A 47 -1.64 -12.45 -10.83
CA TYR A 47 -2.16 -13.47 -11.75
C TYR A 47 -3.37 -13.04 -12.57
N GLY A 48 -4.00 -11.89 -12.30
CA GLY A 48 -5.26 -11.50 -12.93
C GLY A 48 -5.21 -11.39 -14.46
N HIS A 49 -4.02 -11.21 -15.05
CA HIS A 49 -3.81 -11.18 -16.50
C HIS A 49 -3.27 -12.50 -17.08
N HIS A 50 -2.92 -13.48 -16.24
CA HIS A 50 -2.20 -14.69 -16.63
C HIS A 50 -2.94 -15.99 -16.28
N SER A 51 -4.00 -15.93 -15.47
CA SER A 51 -4.73 -17.11 -14.99
C SER A 51 -6.23 -16.89 -15.04
N ASP A 52 -6.92 -17.76 -15.77
CA ASP A 52 -8.39 -17.76 -15.85
C ASP A 52 -9.06 -18.10 -14.50
N HIS A 53 -8.30 -18.68 -13.57
CA HIS A 53 -8.79 -19.02 -12.23
C HIS A 53 -8.71 -17.86 -11.24
N VAL A 54 -8.05 -16.75 -11.60
CA VAL A 54 -7.93 -15.57 -10.75
C VAL A 54 -8.71 -14.43 -11.38
N THR A 55 -9.76 -13.98 -10.70
CA THR A 55 -10.54 -12.84 -11.15
C THR A 55 -9.69 -11.58 -11.16
N LEU A 56 -9.67 -10.89 -12.30
CA LEU A 56 -9.04 -9.59 -12.44
C LEU A 56 -9.85 -8.52 -11.69
N GLU A 57 -9.33 -8.06 -10.55
CA GLU A 57 -9.96 -7.07 -9.68
C GLU A 57 -9.21 -5.73 -9.69
N VAL A 58 -9.29 -4.99 -10.81
CA VAL A 58 -8.67 -3.66 -10.92
C VAL A 58 -9.48 -2.62 -10.14
N THR A 59 -8.78 -1.82 -9.33
CA THR A 59 -9.32 -0.72 -8.54
C THR A 59 -9.00 0.63 -9.18
N SER A 60 -7.81 0.80 -9.74
CA SER A 60 -7.41 2.01 -10.47
C SER A 60 -6.15 1.77 -11.31
N THR A 61 -5.69 2.78 -12.03
CA THR A 61 -4.42 2.79 -12.78
C THR A 61 -3.39 3.68 -12.12
N ILE A 62 -2.11 3.40 -12.31
CA ILE A 62 -1.00 4.28 -11.94
C ILE A 62 -0.16 4.49 -13.18
N GLU A 63 0.24 5.74 -13.41
CA GLU A 63 1.05 6.11 -14.56
C GLU A 63 2.51 5.78 -14.29
N LYS A 64 3.28 5.53 -15.35
CA LYS A 64 4.72 5.44 -15.27
C LYS A 64 5.31 6.67 -14.57
N ASP A 65 6.36 6.45 -13.78
CA ASP A 65 7.06 7.44 -12.96
C ASP A 65 6.21 8.06 -11.84
N GLN A 66 4.94 7.65 -11.70
CA GLN A 66 4.10 8.10 -10.60
C GLN A 66 4.68 7.59 -9.27
N ALA A 67 4.94 8.53 -8.37
CA ALA A 67 5.40 8.21 -7.02
C ALA A 67 4.36 7.39 -6.27
N VAL A 68 4.81 6.43 -5.48
CA VAL A 68 3.99 5.64 -4.55
C VAL A 68 4.73 5.44 -3.23
N ALA A 69 3.95 5.24 -2.17
CA ALA A 69 4.45 4.74 -0.90
C ALA A 69 4.06 3.26 -0.77
N VAL A 70 5.05 2.38 -0.58
CA VAL A 70 4.79 0.96 -0.34
C VAL A 70 4.47 0.78 1.13
N LEU A 71 3.21 0.46 1.49
CA LEU A 71 2.80 0.39 2.89
C LEU A 71 3.21 -0.94 3.54
N TYR A 72 3.10 -2.04 2.80
CA TYR A 72 3.53 -3.38 3.18
C TYR A 72 3.57 -4.29 1.94
N ASP A 73 4.23 -5.43 2.05
CA ASP A 73 4.39 -6.41 0.99
C ASP A 73 3.92 -7.80 1.41
N LYS A 74 3.63 -8.66 0.42
CA LYS A 74 3.21 -10.04 0.61
C LYS A 74 3.96 -10.94 -0.37
N TYR A 75 4.63 -11.95 0.18
CA TYR A 75 5.19 -13.07 -0.59
C TYR A 75 4.16 -14.19 -0.68
N GLY A 76 3.78 -14.55 -1.91
CA GLY A 76 2.96 -15.71 -2.22
C GLY A 76 3.80 -16.90 -2.68
N LYS A 77 3.14 -17.92 -3.25
CA LYS A 77 3.81 -19.14 -3.73
C LYS A 77 4.91 -18.83 -4.76
N ASP A 78 4.62 -17.94 -5.71
CA ASP A 78 5.54 -17.58 -6.81
C ASP A 78 5.47 -16.09 -7.17
N TYR A 79 5.09 -15.22 -6.22
CA TYR A 79 4.97 -13.78 -6.47
C TYR A 79 5.32 -12.93 -5.25
N TRP A 80 5.69 -11.67 -5.52
CA TRP A 80 5.90 -10.64 -4.51
C TRP A 80 5.04 -9.41 -4.87
N ALA A 81 4.02 -9.15 -4.07
CA ALA A 81 3.07 -8.06 -4.29
C ALA A 81 3.17 -6.99 -3.21
N CYS A 82 3.05 -5.74 -3.62
CA CYS A 82 3.20 -4.55 -2.79
C CYS A 82 1.85 -3.85 -2.67
N TYR A 83 1.41 -3.59 -1.44
CA TYR A 83 0.26 -2.73 -1.21
C TYR A 83 0.73 -1.28 -1.15
N VAL A 84 0.28 -0.48 -2.11
CA VAL A 84 0.78 0.87 -2.31
C VAL A 84 -0.28 1.92 -2.07
N ARG A 85 0.18 3.13 -1.78
CA ARG A 85 -0.61 4.36 -1.75
C ARG A 85 0.00 5.39 -2.69
N THR A 86 -0.85 5.96 -3.53
CA THR A 86 -0.51 7.06 -4.44
C THR A 86 -0.70 8.44 -3.76
N PRO A 87 -0.10 9.53 -4.31
CA PRO A 87 -0.28 10.88 -3.81
C PRO A 87 -1.74 11.35 -3.80
N ASP A 88 -2.56 10.81 -4.70
CA ASP A 88 -4.00 11.10 -4.80
C ASP A 88 -4.86 10.13 -3.97
N PHE A 89 -4.27 9.48 -2.97
CA PHE A 89 -4.96 8.61 -2.00
C PHE A 89 -5.69 7.41 -2.63
N ARG A 90 -5.25 6.94 -3.80
CA ARG A 90 -5.64 5.61 -4.29
C ARG A 90 -4.76 4.56 -3.66
N PHE A 91 -5.37 3.41 -3.37
CA PHE A 91 -4.73 2.28 -2.73
C PHE A 91 -4.97 1.01 -3.55
N GLY A 92 -4.01 0.09 -3.50
CA GLY A 92 -4.17 -1.23 -4.07
C GLY A 92 -2.88 -2.00 -4.12
N TRP A 93 -2.99 -3.24 -4.59
CA TRP A 93 -1.89 -4.16 -4.78
C TRP A 93 -1.33 -4.05 -6.20
N MET A 94 -0.02 -4.16 -6.32
CA MET A 94 0.68 -4.32 -7.60
C MET A 94 1.87 -5.27 -7.41
N VAL A 95 2.51 -5.72 -8.50
CA VAL A 95 3.72 -6.52 -8.38
C VAL A 95 4.89 -5.63 -7.96
N CYS A 96 5.63 -6.04 -6.92
CA CYS A 96 6.71 -5.22 -6.37
C CYS A 96 7.88 -5.02 -7.35
N THR A 97 8.07 -5.92 -8.31
CA THR A 97 9.12 -5.82 -9.33
C THR A 97 8.86 -4.72 -10.35
N ASP A 98 7.63 -4.19 -10.40
CA ASP A 98 7.25 -3.09 -11.29
C ASP A 98 7.46 -1.73 -10.60
N LEU A 99 8.17 -1.71 -9.47
CA LEU A 99 8.53 -0.53 -8.69
C LEU A 99 10.03 -0.30 -8.66
N THR A 100 10.44 0.95 -8.84
CA THR A 100 11.82 1.40 -8.64
C THR A 100 11.92 2.21 -7.35
N ALA A 101 12.80 1.78 -6.43
CA ALA A 101 13.06 2.49 -5.16
C ALA A 101 13.91 3.74 -5.36
N TYR A 102 13.66 4.80 -4.59
CA TYR A 102 14.51 6.01 -4.54
C TYR A 102 14.48 6.72 -3.18
#